data_AF-A0A2A5G3R5-F1
#
_entry.id   AF-A0A2A5G3R5-F1
#
_cell.length_a   1.000
_cell.length_b   1.000
_cell.length_c   1.000
_cell.angle_alpha   90.00
_cell.angle_beta   90.00
_cell.angle_gamma   90.00
#
_symmetry.space_group_name_H-M   'P 1'
#
loop_
_entity.id
_entity.type
_entity.pdbx_description
1 polymer ?
#
loop_
_entity_poly.entity_id
_entity_poly.type
_entity_poly.pdbx_seq_one_letter_code
_entity_poly.pdbx_strand_id
1 'polypeptide(L)'
;MKAHADVKTLSRQRRAGVLLHPTSLPESLGNGDFGHQAYRFIEFLHSYGFKVWQMLPLGATHEDKSPYQCMSSHAGNPLLISLHWLQDKGWLKRQTISSDNTDDSYRLCCLEQAAKNFYQKHDDVWSAAITVFSQQHVSWLDDYALFMALKSRYQNKPWYDWPKAVRYREPKALADAKHELQDVIKQTIFEQFVFFTQWQEIRVYAKQHDVELFGDMPIFVAHDSADVWAQRENFLIDHDGEMALVAGVPPDAFSDSGQRWGNPLYDWEYMQKNNFSWWKQRFETQLVLFDMIRMDHFRGLQACWQIPNEEETAINGNWVEVPGREMLTELFASFKHLPLVAEDLGVITEPVIELKKAFNLPGMKVLQFAFDGNNHNPHLPHNHAHDDMVYTGTHDNDTTLGWINDEHYNKRYFEGYIGLSSQSAEQGACSMIRLAMSSVSFLCVLPMQDLLLLDTSARMNTPGTASNNWQWRFQWQQVKPEMMEKLSHFIRLYQR
;
A
#
# COMPACT_ATOMS: atom_id res chain seq x y z
N MET A 1 -18.98 4.78 26.80
CA MET A 1 -18.45 4.76 25.42
C MET A 1 -19.19 5.77 24.55
N LYS A 2 -18.88 7.07 24.68
CA LYS A 2 -19.46 8.18 23.88
C LYS A 2 -18.37 9.10 23.30
N ALA A 3 -17.10 8.69 23.35
CA ALA A 3 -15.95 9.60 23.23
C ALA A 3 -15.43 9.85 21.80
N HIS A 4 -16.04 9.26 20.76
CA HIS A 4 -15.54 9.38 19.37
C HIS A 4 -16.53 10.06 18.41
N ALA A 5 -17.62 10.64 18.92
CA ALA A 5 -18.71 11.17 18.09
C ALA A 5 -18.31 12.34 17.16
N ASP A 6 -17.16 12.98 17.41
CA ASP A 6 -16.72 14.19 16.70
C ASP A 6 -15.57 13.95 15.69
N VAL A 7 -15.04 12.73 15.57
CA VAL A 7 -14.01 12.41 14.56
C VAL A 7 -14.69 12.21 13.22
N LYS A 8 -14.32 13.01 12.21
CA LYS A 8 -14.85 12.82 10.86
C LYS A 8 -14.35 11.48 10.31
N THR A 9 -15.26 10.56 10.04
CA THR A 9 -14.98 9.25 9.44
C THR A 9 -15.32 9.25 7.94
N LEU A 10 -15.08 8.12 7.28
CA LEU A 10 -15.34 7.90 5.85
C LEU A 10 -16.80 8.15 5.45
N SER A 11 -17.02 8.78 4.29
CA SER A 11 -18.36 8.87 3.69
C SER A 11 -18.92 7.48 3.39
N ARG A 12 -20.20 7.27 3.71
CA ARG A 12 -20.95 6.03 3.36
C ARG A 12 -21.81 6.20 2.11
N GLN A 13 -21.56 7.23 1.31
CA GLN A 13 -22.17 7.34 -0.01
C GLN A 13 -21.69 6.20 -0.90
N ARG A 14 -22.65 5.63 -1.63
CA ARG A 14 -22.41 4.55 -2.58
C ARG A 14 -21.51 5.05 -3.71
N ARG A 15 -20.38 4.37 -3.88
CA ARG A 15 -19.32 4.71 -4.84
C ARG A 15 -18.77 3.47 -5.52
N ALA A 16 -18.13 3.66 -6.66
CA ALA A 16 -17.29 2.68 -7.32
C ALA A 16 -15.84 3.20 -7.43
N GLY A 17 -14.88 2.30 -7.31
CA GLY A 17 -13.46 2.59 -7.44
C GLY A 17 -12.71 1.55 -8.25
N VAL A 18 -11.47 1.88 -8.60
CA VAL A 18 -10.55 0.98 -9.31
C VAL A 18 -9.28 0.80 -8.47
N LEU A 19 -8.87 -0.46 -8.31
CA LEU A 19 -7.57 -0.83 -7.75
C LEU A 19 -6.53 -0.90 -8.87
N LEU A 20 -5.57 0.01 -8.83
CA LEU A 20 -4.43 0.05 -9.75
C LEU A 20 -3.24 0.70 -9.04
N HIS A 21 -2.13 0.00 -8.89
CA HIS A 21 -0.92 0.63 -8.35
C HIS A 21 -0.25 1.52 -9.43
N PRO A 22 0.34 2.68 -9.08
CA PRO A 22 0.95 3.58 -10.07
C PRO A 22 2.04 2.92 -10.94
N THR A 23 2.76 1.90 -10.45
CA THR A 23 3.75 1.15 -11.25
C THR A 23 3.12 0.46 -12.48
N SER A 24 1.85 0.10 -12.38
CA SER A 24 1.09 -0.55 -13.44
C SER A 24 0.61 0.40 -14.55
N LEU A 25 0.80 1.72 -14.39
CA LEU A 25 0.45 2.70 -15.42
C LEU A 25 1.33 2.50 -16.67
N PRO A 26 0.76 2.65 -17.88
CA PRO A 26 1.50 2.54 -19.14
C PRO A 26 2.46 3.71 -19.26
N GLU A 27 3.76 3.44 -19.22
CA GLU A 27 4.81 4.46 -19.36
C GLU A 27 5.97 3.87 -20.17
N SER A 28 6.53 4.71 -21.02
CA SER A 28 7.60 4.39 -21.96
C SER A 28 8.97 4.19 -21.29
N LEU A 29 9.14 4.71 -20.07
CA LEU A 29 10.42 4.75 -19.35
C LEU A 29 10.49 3.72 -18.21
N GLY A 30 10.18 2.46 -18.54
CA GLY A 30 10.40 1.29 -17.66
C GLY A 30 9.29 1.02 -16.63
N ASN A 31 8.95 2.01 -15.81
CA ASN A 31 7.95 1.88 -14.74
C ASN A 31 6.89 2.98 -14.85
N GLY A 32 5.66 2.71 -14.39
CA GLY A 32 4.64 3.74 -14.22
C GLY A 32 5.08 4.76 -13.16
N ASP A 33 4.75 6.03 -13.38
CA ASP A 33 5.17 7.14 -12.52
C ASP A 33 4.06 8.20 -12.35
N PHE A 34 4.35 9.25 -11.60
CA PHE A 34 3.44 10.37 -11.32
C PHE A 34 3.33 11.39 -12.46
N GLY A 35 3.67 10.99 -13.69
CA GLY A 35 3.59 11.80 -14.90
C GLY A 35 2.21 11.78 -15.55
N HIS A 36 2.17 12.13 -16.83
CA HIS A 36 0.93 12.32 -17.61
C HIS A 36 -0.06 11.15 -17.52
N GLN A 37 0.42 9.93 -17.30
CA GLN A 37 -0.40 8.73 -17.28
C GLN A 37 -1.21 8.61 -15.99
N ALA A 38 -0.70 9.12 -14.87
CA ALA A 38 -1.45 9.24 -13.63
C ALA A 38 -2.61 10.25 -13.78
N TYR A 39 -2.35 11.41 -14.39
CA TYR A 39 -3.38 12.42 -14.69
C TYR A 39 -4.44 11.88 -15.65
N ARG A 40 -4.01 11.22 -16.73
CA ARG A 40 -4.92 10.55 -17.68
C ARG A 40 -5.76 9.46 -17.01
N PHE A 41 -5.20 8.74 -16.04
CA PHE A 41 -5.94 7.74 -15.28
C PHE A 41 -7.01 8.37 -14.40
N ILE A 42 -6.72 9.51 -13.75
CA ILE A 42 -7.72 10.28 -13.01
C ILE A 42 -8.86 10.76 -13.93
N GLU A 43 -8.52 11.33 -15.09
CA GLU A 43 -9.51 11.74 -16.10
C GLU A 43 -10.36 10.54 -16.58
N PHE A 44 -9.73 9.39 -16.78
CA PHE A 44 -10.39 8.15 -17.15
C PHE A 44 -11.40 7.71 -16.08
N LEU A 45 -11.00 7.67 -14.81
CA LEU A 45 -11.89 7.33 -13.69
C LEU A 45 -13.08 8.28 -13.64
N HIS A 46 -12.82 9.60 -13.67
CA HIS A 46 -13.84 10.62 -13.66
C HIS A 46 -14.84 10.47 -14.81
N SER A 47 -14.34 10.28 -16.04
CA SER A 47 -15.15 10.21 -17.25
C SER A 47 -16.12 9.03 -17.27
N TYR A 48 -15.76 7.92 -16.64
CA TYR A 48 -16.61 6.73 -16.52
C TYR A 48 -17.37 6.63 -15.19
N GLY A 49 -17.27 7.66 -14.33
CA GLY A 49 -18.02 7.78 -13.09
C GLY A 49 -17.42 7.07 -11.88
N PHE A 50 -16.20 6.53 -11.98
CA PHE A 50 -15.48 6.04 -10.81
C PHE A 50 -15.03 7.21 -9.93
N LYS A 51 -15.11 7.02 -8.61
CA LYS A 51 -14.86 8.05 -7.60
C LYS A 51 -13.67 7.75 -6.70
N VAL A 52 -13.09 6.56 -6.78
CA VAL A 52 -11.99 6.14 -5.91
C VAL A 52 -10.88 5.49 -6.74
N TRP A 53 -9.65 5.93 -6.54
CA TRP A 53 -8.45 5.26 -7.00
C TRP A 53 -7.76 4.60 -5.80
N GLN A 54 -7.85 3.27 -5.71
CA GLN A 54 -7.12 2.51 -4.71
C GLN A 54 -5.76 2.07 -5.24
N MET A 55 -4.77 2.09 -4.36
CA MET A 55 -3.41 1.64 -4.65
C MET A 55 -2.78 0.92 -3.46
N LEU A 56 -1.72 0.17 -3.75
CA LEU A 56 -0.84 -0.44 -2.75
C LEU A 56 0.07 0.63 -2.11
N PRO A 57 0.84 0.29 -1.05
CA PRO A 57 1.75 1.23 -0.41
C PRO A 57 2.74 1.86 -1.39
N LEU A 58 3.02 3.16 -1.25
CA LEU A 58 3.86 3.91 -2.19
C LEU A 58 5.34 4.00 -1.77
N GLY A 59 5.75 3.24 -0.76
CA GLY A 59 7.09 3.31 -0.20
C GLY A 59 8.16 2.64 -1.05
N ALA A 60 9.41 3.04 -0.85
CA ALA A 60 10.56 2.44 -1.53
C ALA A 60 10.69 0.97 -1.13
N THR A 61 10.68 0.06 -2.12
CA THR A 61 10.70 -1.40 -1.91
C THR A 61 12.11 -1.95 -1.82
N HIS A 62 12.27 -3.14 -1.26
CA HIS A 62 13.48 -3.95 -1.45
C HIS A 62 13.56 -4.51 -2.89
N GLU A 63 14.59 -5.34 -3.15
CA GLU A 63 14.83 -5.96 -4.47
C GLU A 63 13.68 -6.87 -4.94
N ASP A 64 12.91 -7.42 -4.00
CA ASP A 64 11.70 -8.23 -4.25
C ASP A 64 10.53 -7.42 -4.83
N LYS A 65 10.67 -6.09 -4.86
CA LYS A 65 9.68 -5.11 -5.33
C LYS A 65 8.36 -5.12 -4.57
N SER A 66 8.33 -5.73 -3.37
CA SER A 66 7.11 -5.83 -2.57
C SER A 66 6.75 -4.49 -1.94
N PRO A 67 5.57 -3.91 -2.25
CA PRO A 67 5.08 -2.70 -1.56
C PRO A 67 4.82 -2.92 -0.07
N TYR A 68 4.76 -4.17 0.39
CA TYR A 68 4.52 -4.51 1.79
C TYR A 68 5.81 -4.65 2.61
N GLN A 69 6.97 -4.57 1.95
CA GLN A 69 8.30 -4.54 2.56
C GLN A 69 9.02 -3.26 2.11
N CYS A 70 8.64 -2.14 2.71
CA CYS A 70 9.26 -0.86 2.42
C CYS A 70 10.47 -0.58 3.32
N MET A 71 11.47 0.09 2.76
CA MET A 71 12.65 0.60 3.49
C MET A 71 12.30 1.72 4.49
N SER A 72 11.09 2.29 4.40
CA SER A 72 10.53 3.20 5.37
C SER A 72 8.99 3.18 5.31
N SER A 73 8.34 3.32 6.46
CA SER A 73 6.88 3.50 6.57
C SER A 73 6.41 4.92 6.20
N HIS A 74 7.36 5.85 5.98
CA HIS A 74 7.10 7.26 5.69
C HIS A 74 7.53 7.68 4.28
N ALA A 75 8.69 7.21 3.82
CA ALA A 75 9.27 7.65 2.56
C ALA A 75 8.49 7.14 1.34
N GLY A 76 8.49 7.92 0.27
CA GLY A 76 7.98 7.52 -1.04
C GLY A 76 9.02 6.83 -1.91
N ASN A 77 8.58 6.01 -2.86
CA ASN A 77 9.45 5.33 -3.82
C ASN A 77 9.97 6.31 -4.89
N PRO A 78 11.29 6.56 -4.97
CA PRO A 78 11.87 7.45 -5.99
C PRO A 78 11.58 7.01 -7.42
N LEU A 79 11.33 5.72 -7.66
CA LEU A 79 11.01 5.19 -8.99
C LEU A 79 9.65 5.65 -9.52
N LEU A 80 8.77 6.18 -8.66
CA LEU A 80 7.49 6.77 -9.04
C LEU A 80 7.59 8.27 -9.42
N ILE A 81 8.76 8.89 -9.27
CA ILE A 81 8.97 10.30 -9.64
C ILE A 81 8.96 10.43 -11.16
N SER A 82 8.12 11.31 -11.69
CA SER A 82 8.04 11.58 -13.12
C SER A 82 9.27 12.31 -13.65
N LEU A 83 9.94 11.69 -14.64
CA LEU A 83 11.06 12.30 -15.33
C LEU A 83 10.62 13.45 -16.24
N HIS A 84 9.42 13.38 -16.83
CA HIS A 84 8.89 14.47 -17.66
C HIS A 84 8.70 15.75 -16.84
N TRP A 85 8.14 15.63 -15.64
CA TRP A 85 8.00 16.75 -14.71
C TRP A 85 9.35 17.41 -14.38
N LEU A 86 10.41 16.60 -14.18
CA LEU A 86 11.76 17.11 -13.93
C LEU A 86 12.36 17.83 -15.16
N GLN A 87 12.02 17.41 -16.37
CA GLN A 87 12.40 18.12 -17.59
C GLN A 87 11.68 19.47 -17.71
N ASP A 88 10.39 19.51 -17.38
CA ASP A 88 9.60 20.75 -17.41
C ASP A 88 10.12 21.80 -16.44
N LYS A 89 10.63 21.38 -15.26
CA LYS A 89 11.34 22.28 -14.33
C LYS A 89 12.72 22.72 -14.83
N GLY A 90 13.23 22.11 -15.89
CA GLY A 90 14.57 22.33 -16.43
C GLY A 90 15.68 21.72 -15.57
N TRP A 91 15.37 20.79 -14.67
CA TRP A 91 16.35 20.11 -13.84
C TRP A 91 16.93 18.86 -14.53
N LEU A 92 16.20 18.26 -15.46
CA LEU A 92 16.66 17.07 -16.18
C LEU A 92 16.85 17.35 -17.68
N LYS A 93 17.99 16.93 -18.24
CA LYS A 93 18.27 16.92 -19.68
C LYS A 93 18.57 15.50 -20.15
N ARG A 94 17.51 14.70 -20.36
CA ARG A 94 17.63 13.27 -20.69
C ARG A 94 18.57 12.95 -21.84
N GLN A 95 18.68 13.80 -22.85
CA GLN A 95 19.58 13.57 -24.00
C GLN A 95 21.07 13.51 -23.63
N THR A 96 21.43 13.97 -22.44
CA THR A 96 22.81 13.97 -21.94
C THR A 96 23.18 12.70 -21.17
N ILE A 97 22.20 11.83 -20.90
CA ILE A 97 22.39 10.58 -20.18
C ILE A 97 22.53 9.46 -21.21
N SER A 98 23.74 8.92 -21.31
CA SER A 98 24.07 7.83 -22.23
C SER A 98 23.62 6.49 -21.65
N SER A 99 22.40 6.07 -21.93
CA SER A 99 21.90 4.73 -21.63
C SER A 99 20.95 4.29 -22.74
N ASP A 100 21.16 3.08 -23.26
CA ASP A 100 20.25 2.44 -24.22
C ASP A 100 19.05 1.77 -23.53
N ASN A 101 19.13 1.60 -22.20
CA ASN A 101 18.08 0.99 -21.37
C ASN A 101 17.27 2.03 -20.62
N THR A 102 15.97 1.75 -20.40
CA THR A 102 15.03 2.56 -19.60
C THR A 102 14.65 1.85 -18.30
N ASP A 103 15.59 1.17 -17.66
CA ASP A 103 15.37 0.41 -16.42
C ASP A 103 15.48 1.30 -15.17
N ASP A 104 15.44 0.67 -13.99
CA ASP A 104 15.54 1.37 -12.70
C ASP A 104 16.85 2.15 -12.57
N SER A 105 17.96 1.64 -13.12
CA SER A 105 19.28 2.29 -13.12
C SER A 105 19.27 3.60 -13.93
N TYR A 106 18.67 3.57 -15.13
CA TYR A 106 18.49 4.78 -15.93
C TYR A 106 17.72 5.87 -15.18
N ARG A 107 16.66 5.48 -14.46
CA ARG A 107 15.85 6.42 -13.68
C ARG A 107 16.66 7.04 -12.55
N LEU A 108 17.45 6.25 -11.81
CA LEU A 108 18.33 6.76 -10.76
C LEU A 108 19.36 7.76 -11.30
N CYS A 109 20.02 7.45 -12.43
CA CYS A 109 20.92 8.41 -13.10
C CYS A 109 20.23 9.73 -13.48
N CYS A 110 18.96 9.67 -13.90
CA CYS A 110 18.17 10.87 -14.17
C CYS A 110 17.91 11.68 -12.90
N LEU A 111 17.57 11.02 -11.79
CA LEU A 111 17.33 11.68 -10.50
C LEU A 111 18.60 12.33 -9.96
N GLU A 112 19.77 11.69 -10.10
CA GLU A 112 21.07 12.28 -9.73
C GLU A 112 21.38 13.54 -10.54
N GLN A 113 21.17 13.51 -11.85
CA GLN A 113 21.33 14.69 -12.69
C GLN A 113 20.37 15.81 -12.29
N ALA A 114 19.11 15.45 -12.01
CA ALA A 114 18.09 16.41 -11.61
C ALA A 114 18.43 17.09 -10.29
N ALA A 115 18.87 16.33 -9.28
CA ALA A 115 19.28 16.88 -7.99
C ALA A 115 20.50 17.79 -8.13
N LYS A 116 21.51 17.38 -8.90
CA LYS A 116 22.70 18.19 -9.17
C LYS A 116 22.32 19.54 -9.77
N ASN A 117 21.47 19.54 -10.80
CA ASN A 117 21.02 20.76 -11.46
C ASN A 117 20.13 21.62 -10.55
N PHE A 118 19.28 20.99 -9.74
CA PHE A 118 18.45 21.67 -8.73
C PHE A 118 19.32 22.48 -7.75
N TYR A 119 20.32 21.83 -7.13
CA TYR A 119 21.18 22.50 -6.14
C TYR A 119 22.13 23.51 -6.78
N GLN A 120 22.57 23.32 -8.03
CA GLN A 120 23.42 24.29 -8.73
C GLN A 120 22.68 25.54 -9.21
N LYS A 121 21.38 25.44 -9.50
CA LYS A 121 20.59 26.57 -10.00
C LYS A 121 20.39 27.65 -8.92
N HIS A 122 20.42 27.28 -7.64
CA HIS A 122 20.18 28.18 -6.50
C HIS A 122 18.92 29.05 -6.66
N ASP A 123 17.82 28.42 -7.09
CA ASP A 123 16.53 29.08 -7.19
C ASP A 123 15.94 29.31 -5.79
N ASP A 124 15.71 30.57 -5.41
CA ASP A 124 15.30 30.95 -4.05
C ASP A 124 13.97 30.32 -3.64
N VAL A 125 13.01 30.21 -4.57
CA VAL A 125 11.67 29.67 -4.30
C VAL A 125 11.77 28.18 -3.98
N TRP A 126 12.49 27.43 -4.81
CA TRP A 126 12.65 25.99 -4.62
C TRP A 126 13.56 25.65 -3.44
N SER A 127 14.58 26.47 -3.19
CA SER A 127 15.45 26.34 -2.01
C SER A 127 14.68 26.55 -0.71
N ALA A 128 13.76 27.51 -0.68
CA ALA A 128 12.85 27.70 0.45
C ALA A 128 11.86 26.52 0.60
N ALA A 129 11.29 26.05 -0.52
CA ALA A 129 10.33 24.95 -0.52
C ALA A 129 10.91 23.64 0.04
N ILE A 130 12.10 23.23 -0.41
CA ILE A 130 12.76 22.02 0.12
C ILE A 130 13.14 22.18 1.60
N THR A 131 13.52 23.40 2.02
CA THR A 131 13.80 23.68 3.44
C THR A 131 12.55 23.51 4.30
N VAL A 132 11.40 24.03 3.86
CA VAL A 132 10.12 23.87 4.55
C VAL A 132 9.71 22.41 4.59
N PHE A 133 9.85 21.68 3.49
CA PHE A 133 9.60 20.24 3.43
C PHE A 133 10.44 19.48 4.47
N SER A 134 11.75 19.72 4.50
CA SER A 134 12.63 19.07 5.48
C SER A 134 12.25 19.38 6.93
N GLN A 135 11.83 20.62 7.23
CA GLN A 135 11.35 20.98 8.57
C GLN A 135 10.03 20.30 8.94
N GLN A 136 9.10 20.18 7.99
CA GLN A 136 7.81 19.52 8.20
C GLN A 136 7.94 18.01 8.43
N HIS A 137 8.98 17.39 7.90
CA HIS A 137 9.22 15.94 7.96
C HIS A 137 10.43 15.54 8.81
N VAL A 138 10.86 16.41 9.73
CA VAL A 138 12.04 16.21 10.58
C VAL A 138 11.98 14.94 11.44
N SER A 139 10.77 14.44 11.74
CA SER A 139 10.59 13.22 12.56
C SER A 139 11.09 11.94 11.90
N TRP A 140 11.22 11.90 10.57
CA TRP A 140 11.63 10.68 9.86
C TRP A 140 12.66 10.93 8.74
N LEU A 141 12.67 12.11 8.11
CA LEU A 141 13.43 12.34 6.88
C LEU A 141 14.94 12.24 7.09
N ASP A 142 15.47 12.81 8.18
CA ASP A 142 16.90 12.79 8.48
C ASP A 142 17.42 11.36 8.73
N ASP A 143 16.63 10.55 9.44
CA ASP A 143 16.95 9.15 9.71
C ASP A 143 16.85 8.31 8.43
N TYR A 144 15.83 8.53 7.61
CA TYR A 144 15.70 7.84 6.33
C TYR A 144 16.83 8.19 5.36
N ALA A 145 17.16 9.47 5.21
CA ALA A 145 18.23 9.92 4.32
C ALA A 145 19.61 9.37 4.75
N LEU A 146 19.88 9.36 6.06
CA LEU A 146 21.11 8.75 6.58
C LEU A 146 21.09 7.23 6.41
N PHE A 147 19.97 6.55 6.66
CA PHE A 147 19.82 5.12 6.44
C PHE A 147 20.12 4.73 4.99
N MET A 148 19.54 5.44 4.02
CA MET A 148 19.80 5.20 2.59
C MET A 148 21.26 5.43 2.22
N ALA A 149 21.87 6.50 2.73
CA ALA A 149 23.28 6.80 2.48
C ALA A 149 24.21 5.71 3.07
N LEU A 150 23.93 5.23 4.28
CA LEU A 150 24.64 4.13 4.91
C LEU A 150 24.46 2.82 4.14
N LYS A 151 23.23 2.53 3.73
CA LYS A 151 22.90 1.35 2.93
C LYS A 151 23.69 1.33 1.61
N SER A 152 23.78 2.47 0.92
CA SER A 152 24.62 2.62 -0.26
C SER A 152 26.11 2.40 0.06
N ARG A 153 26.63 3.01 1.14
CA ARG A 153 28.04 2.84 1.55
C ARG A 153 28.39 1.39 1.87
N TYR A 154 27.46 0.65 2.45
CA TYR A 154 27.62 -0.76 2.80
C TYR A 154 27.06 -1.72 1.74
N GLN A 155 26.98 -1.29 0.48
CA GLN A 155 26.65 -2.14 -0.67
C GLN A 155 25.31 -2.88 -0.51
N ASN A 156 24.27 -2.15 -0.10
CA ASN A 156 22.92 -2.63 0.15
C ASN A 156 22.76 -3.67 1.27
N LYS A 157 23.82 -3.96 2.04
CA LYS A 157 23.71 -4.79 3.24
C LYS A 157 22.68 -4.24 4.22
N PRO A 158 21.94 -5.11 4.92
CA PRO A 158 20.95 -4.67 5.89
C PRO A 158 21.62 -4.01 7.10
N TRP A 159 20.87 -3.18 7.83
CA TRP A 159 21.45 -2.37 8.91
C TRP A 159 22.08 -3.19 10.04
N TYR A 160 21.60 -4.41 10.27
CA TYR A 160 22.10 -5.33 11.30
C TYR A 160 23.49 -5.92 10.95
N ASP A 161 23.92 -5.82 9.68
CA ASP A 161 25.25 -6.21 9.22
C ASP A 161 26.25 -5.04 9.19
N TRP A 162 25.83 -3.83 9.55
CA TRP A 162 26.72 -2.66 9.55
C TRP A 162 27.70 -2.67 10.73
N PRO A 163 28.81 -1.93 10.66
CA PRO A 163 29.74 -1.78 11.78
C PRO A 163 29.01 -1.33 13.05
N LYS A 164 29.39 -1.93 14.19
CA LYS A 164 28.73 -1.76 15.49
C LYS A 164 28.40 -0.31 15.82
N ALA A 165 29.34 0.62 15.65
CA ALA A 165 29.12 2.03 15.99
C ALA A 165 27.99 2.69 15.18
N VAL A 166 27.80 2.29 13.92
CA VAL A 166 26.70 2.78 13.07
C VAL A 166 25.41 2.03 13.37
N ARG A 167 25.47 0.70 13.51
CA ARG A 167 24.33 -0.15 13.86
C ARG A 167 23.68 0.31 15.17
N TYR A 168 24.50 0.61 16.18
CA TYR A 168 24.09 1.07 17.51
C TYR A 168 23.85 2.59 17.56
N ARG A 169 23.97 3.27 16.42
CA ARG A 169 23.68 4.71 16.28
C ARG A 169 24.50 5.59 17.24
N GLU A 170 25.78 5.26 17.43
CA GLU A 170 26.68 6.06 18.27
C GLU A 170 26.77 7.50 17.73
N PRO A 171 26.54 8.54 18.55
CA PRO A 171 26.40 9.92 18.07
C PRO A 171 27.58 10.41 17.23
N LYS A 172 28.80 10.04 17.60
CA LYS A 172 30.01 10.40 16.85
C LYS A 172 30.06 9.72 15.48
N ALA A 173 29.81 8.41 15.43
CA ALA A 173 29.83 7.66 14.18
C ALA A 173 28.74 8.15 13.21
N LEU A 174 27.56 8.54 13.72
CA LEU A 174 26.52 9.14 12.90
C LEU A 174 26.88 10.55 12.41
N ALA A 175 27.51 11.38 13.26
CA ALA A 175 27.96 12.71 12.86
C ALA A 175 29.04 12.65 11.75
N ASP A 176 30.02 11.77 11.92
CA ASP A 176 31.07 11.52 10.93
C ASP A 176 30.44 11.01 9.62
N ALA A 177 29.52 10.04 9.69
CA ALA A 177 28.79 9.53 8.53
C ALA A 177 27.96 10.61 7.82
N LYS A 178 27.26 11.48 8.58
CA LYS A 178 26.47 12.58 8.00
C LYS A 178 27.34 13.57 7.24
N HIS A 179 28.54 13.85 7.75
CA HIS A 179 29.50 14.73 7.07
C HIS A 179 30.08 14.07 5.81
N GLU A 180 30.53 12.82 5.91
CA GLU A 180 31.13 12.09 4.79
C GLU A 180 30.14 11.81 3.65
N LEU A 181 28.87 11.54 3.99
CA LEU A 181 27.84 11.13 3.03
C LEU A 181 26.85 12.25 2.67
N GLN A 182 27.21 13.51 2.94
CA GLN A 182 26.30 14.65 2.77
C GLN A 182 25.67 14.75 1.37
N ASP A 183 26.36 14.34 0.32
CA ASP A 183 25.86 14.43 -1.05
C ASP A 183 24.78 13.38 -1.33
N VAL A 184 24.95 12.16 -0.81
CA VAL A 184 23.95 11.09 -0.89
C VAL A 184 22.73 11.44 -0.03
N ILE A 185 22.95 12.03 1.15
CA ILE A 185 21.87 12.52 2.01
C ILE A 185 21.05 13.60 1.29
N LYS A 186 21.71 14.58 0.65
CA LYS A 186 21.04 15.62 -0.15
C LYS A 186 20.27 15.02 -1.33
N GLN A 187 20.83 14.01 -2.01
CA GLN A 187 20.13 13.29 -3.07
C GLN A 187 18.82 12.68 -2.56
N THR A 188 18.85 11.93 -1.45
CA THR A 188 17.65 11.32 -0.90
C THR A 188 16.63 12.36 -0.42
N ILE A 189 17.07 13.45 0.19
CA ILE A 189 16.17 14.55 0.59
C ILE A 189 15.50 15.18 -0.65
N PHE A 190 16.26 15.42 -1.72
CA PHE A 190 15.71 15.93 -2.98
C PHE A 190 14.67 14.97 -3.58
N GLU A 191 14.95 13.67 -3.62
CA GLU A 191 14.02 12.67 -4.14
C GLU A 191 12.71 12.66 -3.35
N GLN A 192 12.78 12.66 -2.02
CA GLN A 192 11.58 12.71 -1.17
C GLN A 192 10.83 14.02 -1.36
N PHE A 193 11.52 15.16 -1.43
CA PHE A 193 10.89 16.45 -1.71
C PHE A 193 10.12 16.44 -3.04
N VAL A 194 10.74 15.92 -4.10
CA VAL A 194 10.10 15.84 -5.42
C VAL A 194 8.93 14.84 -5.42
N PHE A 195 9.09 13.68 -4.79
CA PHE A 195 8.03 12.68 -4.65
C PHE A 195 6.79 13.30 -4.00
N PHE A 196 6.95 13.92 -2.83
CA PHE A 196 5.83 14.52 -2.11
C PHE A 196 5.25 15.71 -2.88
N THR A 197 6.07 16.51 -3.57
CA THR A 197 5.59 17.61 -4.41
C THR A 197 4.68 17.09 -5.54
N GLN A 198 5.16 16.13 -6.33
CA GLN A 198 4.37 15.55 -7.43
C GLN A 198 3.13 14.84 -6.92
N TRP A 199 3.22 14.13 -5.79
CA TRP A 199 2.08 13.49 -5.18
C TRP A 199 1.02 14.50 -4.75
N GLN A 200 1.38 15.62 -4.12
CA GLN A 200 0.41 16.66 -3.76
C GLN A 200 -0.26 17.29 -4.99
N GLU A 201 0.47 17.46 -6.11
CA GLU A 201 -0.12 17.90 -7.38
C GLU A 201 -1.18 16.89 -7.88
N ILE A 202 -0.86 15.59 -7.83
CA ILE A 202 -1.81 14.49 -8.13
C ILE A 202 -3.03 14.55 -7.21
N ARG A 203 -2.84 14.72 -5.88
CA ARG A 203 -3.96 14.81 -4.92
C ARG A 203 -4.90 15.95 -5.26
N VAL A 204 -4.35 17.14 -5.53
CA VAL A 204 -5.13 18.32 -5.90
C VAL A 204 -5.91 18.07 -7.19
N TYR A 205 -5.26 17.46 -8.18
CA TYR A 205 -5.89 17.17 -9.47
C TYR A 205 -6.99 16.10 -9.35
N ALA A 206 -6.76 15.03 -8.59
CA ALA A 206 -7.76 13.99 -8.29
C ALA A 206 -8.99 14.59 -7.64
N LYS A 207 -8.80 15.45 -6.64
CA LYS A 207 -9.88 16.17 -5.96
C LYS A 207 -10.67 17.08 -6.91
N GLN A 208 -10.01 17.79 -7.83
CA GLN A 208 -10.68 18.61 -8.85
C GLN A 208 -11.56 17.77 -9.79
N HIS A 209 -11.24 16.49 -9.94
CA HIS A 209 -11.99 15.52 -10.74
C HIS A 209 -12.89 14.60 -9.90
N ASP A 210 -13.14 14.94 -8.63
CA ASP A 210 -14.01 14.15 -7.74
C ASP A 210 -13.58 12.67 -7.64
N VAL A 211 -12.26 12.46 -7.57
CA VAL A 211 -11.61 11.17 -7.34
C VAL A 211 -10.86 11.23 -6.01
N GLU A 212 -11.21 10.35 -5.08
CA GLU A 212 -10.50 10.15 -3.82
C GLU A 212 -9.37 9.13 -3.99
N LEU A 213 -8.24 9.39 -3.32
CA LEU A 213 -7.09 8.49 -3.31
C LEU A 213 -7.14 7.60 -2.06
N PHE A 214 -7.20 6.29 -2.30
CA PHE A 214 -7.30 5.28 -1.27
C PHE A 214 -5.99 4.51 -1.16
N GLY A 215 -5.24 4.80 -0.11
CA GLY A 215 -3.95 4.18 0.18
C GLY A 215 -4.08 2.93 1.04
N ASP A 216 -2.92 2.33 1.28
CA ASP A 216 -2.78 1.07 1.98
C ASP A 216 -1.57 1.14 2.93
N MET A 217 -1.74 0.59 4.12
CA MET A 217 -0.75 0.62 5.19
C MET A 217 -0.61 -0.78 5.80
N PRO A 218 0.52 -1.48 5.53
CA PRO A 218 0.86 -2.76 6.16
C PRO A 218 0.85 -2.61 7.68
N ILE A 219 0.32 -3.57 8.45
CA ILE A 219 0.42 -3.45 9.92
C ILE A 219 1.88 -3.45 10.35
N PHE A 220 2.70 -4.41 9.90
CA PHE A 220 4.11 -4.53 10.24
C PHE A 220 5.01 -3.72 9.29
N VAL A 221 6.27 -3.54 9.66
CA VAL A 221 7.31 -2.89 8.84
C VAL A 221 8.42 -3.87 8.52
N ALA A 222 9.22 -3.60 7.48
CA ALA A 222 10.36 -4.46 7.14
C ALA A 222 11.43 -4.42 8.23
N HIS A 223 12.10 -5.56 8.47
CA HIS A 223 13.22 -5.65 9.40
C HIS A 223 14.34 -4.70 9.00
N ASP A 224 14.74 -4.73 7.72
CA ASP A 224 15.76 -3.85 7.17
C ASP A 224 15.16 -2.49 6.72
N SER A 225 14.69 -1.70 7.68
CA SER A 225 14.08 -0.39 7.41
C SER A 225 14.71 0.71 8.26
N ALA A 226 14.57 1.95 7.79
CA ALA A 226 14.90 3.14 8.58
C ALA A 226 14.07 3.20 9.86
N ASP A 227 12.82 2.71 9.84
CA ASP A 227 11.94 2.70 11.01
C ASP A 227 12.54 1.85 12.14
N VAL A 228 12.93 0.61 11.84
CA VAL A 228 13.49 -0.32 12.84
C VAL A 228 14.89 0.12 13.26
N TRP A 229 15.72 0.58 12.31
CA TRP A 229 17.06 1.03 12.64
C TRP A 229 17.06 2.26 13.57
N ALA A 230 16.21 3.23 13.30
CA ALA A 230 16.22 4.52 13.99
C ALA A 230 15.35 4.58 15.25
N GLN A 231 14.26 3.81 15.30
CA GLN A 231 13.25 3.85 16.37
C GLN A 231 13.15 2.49 17.08
N ARG A 232 14.31 1.85 17.31
CA ARG A 232 14.46 0.44 17.68
C ARG A 232 13.69 0.04 18.93
N GLU A 233 13.53 0.95 19.89
CA GLU A 233 12.80 0.75 21.14
C GLU A 233 11.31 0.44 20.94
N ASN A 234 10.75 0.72 19.77
CA ASN A 234 9.38 0.38 19.42
C ASN A 234 9.21 -1.08 18.97
N PHE A 235 10.28 -1.87 18.89
CA PHE A 235 10.28 -3.21 18.33
C PHE A 235 10.92 -4.21 19.29
N LEU A 236 10.45 -5.46 19.25
CA LEU A 236 11.03 -6.59 19.99
C LEU A 236 12.28 -7.12 19.28
N ILE A 237 13.31 -6.28 19.24
CA ILE A 237 14.58 -6.54 18.56
C ILE A 237 15.74 -6.02 19.41
N ASP A 238 16.84 -6.77 19.44
CA ASP A 238 18.02 -6.34 20.19
C ASP A 238 18.93 -5.38 19.38
N HIS A 239 20.00 -4.92 20.01
CA HIS A 239 20.95 -3.99 19.38
C HIS A 239 21.74 -4.62 18.23
N ASP A 240 21.89 -5.93 18.20
CA ASP A 240 22.57 -6.65 17.13
C ASP A 240 21.65 -6.92 15.93
N GLY A 241 20.34 -6.73 16.10
CA GLY A 241 19.31 -6.94 15.08
C GLY A 241 18.68 -8.32 15.13
N GLU A 242 18.90 -9.06 16.22
CA GLU A 242 18.32 -10.37 16.39
C GLU A 242 16.88 -10.25 16.90
N MET A 243 16.01 -11.05 16.32
CA MET A 243 14.61 -11.19 16.70
C MET A 243 14.39 -12.57 17.28
N ALA A 244 13.87 -12.65 18.51
CA ALA A 244 13.45 -13.93 19.09
C ALA A 244 12.17 -14.45 18.44
N LEU A 245 11.29 -13.54 18.01
CA LEU A 245 9.98 -13.82 17.45
C LEU A 245 9.75 -12.96 16.22
N VAL A 246 9.06 -13.52 15.23
CA VAL A 246 8.69 -12.85 13.98
C VAL A 246 7.19 -12.94 13.72
N ALA A 247 6.69 -12.02 12.90
CA ALA A 247 5.30 -12.00 12.48
C ALA A 247 4.98 -13.07 11.43
N GLY A 248 3.73 -13.50 11.42
CA GLY A 248 3.14 -14.34 10.39
C GLY A 248 1.66 -14.57 10.63
N VAL A 249 1.13 -15.62 10.00
CA VAL A 249 -0.22 -16.15 10.25
C VAL A 249 -0.18 -17.67 10.34
N PRO A 250 -1.03 -18.29 11.18
CA PRO A 250 -1.09 -19.74 11.30
C PRO A 250 -1.55 -20.40 10.00
N PRO A 251 -1.43 -21.73 9.89
CA PRO A 251 -2.12 -22.49 8.86
C PRO A 251 -3.61 -22.14 8.78
N ASP A 252 -4.10 -22.00 7.55
CA ASP A 252 -5.50 -21.70 7.25
C ASP A 252 -5.95 -22.46 5.99
N ALA A 253 -7.17 -22.16 5.51
CA ALA A 253 -7.72 -22.83 4.33
C ALA A 253 -6.93 -22.57 3.03
N PHE A 254 -6.01 -21.59 3.02
CA PHE A 254 -5.18 -21.22 1.87
C PHE A 254 -3.74 -21.72 1.99
N SER A 255 -3.24 -21.99 3.20
CA SER A 255 -1.89 -22.48 3.44
C SER A 255 -1.84 -23.52 4.56
N ASP A 256 -1.44 -24.75 4.21
CA ASP A 256 -1.23 -25.85 5.18
C ASP A 256 -0.10 -25.56 6.19
N SER A 257 0.84 -24.67 5.85
CA SER A 257 1.98 -24.30 6.70
C SER A 257 1.87 -22.89 7.29
N GLY A 258 0.75 -22.19 7.02
CA GLY A 258 0.59 -20.78 7.33
C GLY A 258 1.51 -19.90 6.50
N GLN A 259 1.80 -18.69 6.97
CA GLN A 259 2.75 -17.80 6.30
C GLN A 259 3.68 -17.17 7.33
N ARG A 260 4.99 -17.41 7.18
CA ARG A 260 6.03 -16.78 7.98
C ARG A 260 6.52 -15.54 7.24
N TRP A 261 6.14 -14.36 7.70
CA TRP A 261 6.49 -13.11 7.00
C TRP A 261 7.87 -12.59 7.39
N GLY A 262 8.32 -12.87 8.61
CA GLY A 262 9.66 -12.50 9.08
C GLY A 262 9.80 -11.04 9.54
N ASN A 263 8.70 -10.28 9.61
CA ASN A 263 8.73 -8.91 10.12
C ASN A 263 8.99 -8.88 11.64
N PRO A 264 9.65 -7.82 12.15
CA PRO A 264 9.73 -7.55 13.58
C PRO A 264 8.36 -7.30 14.18
N LEU A 265 8.20 -7.75 15.42
CA LEU A 265 7.03 -7.47 16.25
C LEU A 265 7.24 -6.18 17.05
N TYR A 266 6.14 -5.55 17.43
CA TYR A 266 6.15 -4.30 18.20
C TYR A 266 6.38 -4.55 19.69
N ASP A 267 7.18 -3.68 20.33
CA ASP A 267 7.20 -3.55 21.78
C ASP A 267 5.99 -2.68 22.21
N TRP A 268 4.85 -3.35 22.33
CA TRP A 268 3.60 -2.70 22.70
C TRP A 268 3.64 -2.07 24.10
N GLU A 269 4.44 -2.60 25.02
CA GLU A 269 4.58 -2.03 26.36
C GLU A 269 5.32 -0.68 26.29
N TYR A 270 6.41 -0.60 25.53
CA TYR A 270 7.11 0.64 25.26
C TYR A 270 6.20 1.65 24.55
N MET A 271 5.50 1.21 23.50
CA MET A 271 4.59 2.07 22.75
C MET A 271 3.48 2.64 23.62
N GLN A 272 2.88 1.84 24.52
CA GLN A 272 1.88 2.32 25.48
C GLN A 272 2.43 3.39 26.41
N LYS A 273 3.64 3.19 26.96
CA LYS A 273 4.30 4.17 27.83
C LYS A 273 4.55 5.51 27.14
N ASN A 274 4.72 5.50 25.82
CA ASN A 274 4.94 6.70 25.03
C ASN A 274 3.70 7.14 24.21
N ASN A 275 2.50 6.74 24.65
CA ASN A 275 1.22 7.12 24.04
C ASN A 275 1.17 6.87 22.52
N PHE A 276 1.75 5.76 22.08
CA PHE A 276 1.78 5.31 20.69
C PHE A 276 2.34 6.35 19.71
N SER A 277 3.33 7.16 20.12
CA SER A 277 3.88 8.26 19.31
C SER A 277 4.34 7.82 17.92
N TRP A 278 4.98 6.64 17.81
CA TRP A 278 5.45 6.10 16.53
C TRP A 278 4.27 5.85 15.56
N TRP A 279 3.20 5.22 16.05
CA TRP A 279 1.98 5.03 15.26
C TRP A 279 1.32 6.35 14.85
N LYS A 280 1.27 7.35 15.75
CA LYS A 280 0.75 8.68 15.41
C LYS A 280 1.52 9.32 14.27
N GLN A 281 2.85 9.32 14.32
CA GLN A 281 3.71 9.87 13.27
C GLN A 281 3.51 9.13 11.94
N ARG A 282 3.35 7.81 11.99
CA ARG A 282 3.03 7.00 10.81
C ARG A 282 1.70 7.44 10.19
N PHE A 283 0.65 7.57 10.99
CA PHE A 283 -0.66 8.06 10.52
C PHE A 283 -0.64 9.50 10.02
N GLU A 284 0.11 10.41 10.64
CA GLU A 284 0.31 11.78 10.14
C GLU A 284 0.82 11.76 8.70
N THR A 285 1.78 10.89 8.40
CA THR A 285 2.34 10.76 7.05
C THR A 285 1.31 10.18 6.07
N GLN A 286 0.58 9.13 6.47
CA GLN A 286 -0.44 8.53 5.60
C GLN A 286 -1.60 9.50 5.30
N LEU A 287 -2.01 10.34 6.25
CA LEU A 287 -3.05 11.37 6.06
C LEU A 287 -2.60 12.51 5.11
N VAL A 288 -1.29 12.76 5.01
CA VAL A 288 -0.72 13.67 4.00
C VAL A 288 -0.76 13.05 2.61
N LEU A 289 -0.83 11.71 2.49
CA LEU A 289 -0.84 11.02 1.21
C LEU A 289 -2.26 10.70 0.72
N PHE A 290 -3.18 10.31 1.59
CA PHE A 290 -4.43 9.67 1.16
C PHE A 290 -5.69 10.28 1.77
N ASP A 291 -6.81 10.09 1.07
CA ASP A 291 -8.15 10.46 1.53
C ASP A 291 -8.82 9.30 2.30
N MET A 292 -8.37 8.07 2.04
CA MET A 292 -8.77 6.83 2.71
C MET A 292 -7.54 5.96 2.97
N ILE A 293 -7.50 5.20 4.07
CA ILE A 293 -6.36 4.34 4.41
C ILE A 293 -6.86 2.94 4.78
N ARG A 294 -6.46 1.92 3.99
CA ARG A 294 -6.64 0.51 4.35
C ARG A 294 -5.55 0.16 5.36
N MET A 295 -5.96 -0.39 6.49
CA MET A 295 -5.03 -0.98 7.46
C MET A 295 -5.03 -2.48 7.22
N ASP A 296 -3.97 -2.94 6.55
CA ASP A 296 -3.76 -4.35 6.24
C ASP A 296 -3.55 -5.17 7.51
N HIS A 297 -4.04 -6.41 7.51
CA HIS A 297 -4.01 -7.33 8.65
C HIS A 297 -4.53 -6.70 9.95
N PHE A 298 -5.67 -6.01 9.87
CA PHE A 298 -6.27 -5.27 11.00
C PHE A 298 -6.47 -6.17 12.23
N ARG A 299 -6.74 -7.47 12.02
CA ARG A 299 -6.88 -8.45 13.10
C ARG A 299 -5.64 -8.52 14.02
N GLY A 300 -4.47 -8.17 13.50
CA GLY A 300 -3.22 -8.02 14.24
C GLY A 300 -3.30 -7.00 15.38
N LEU A 301 -4.26 -6.07 15.36
CA LEU A 301 -4.51 -5.15 16.47
C LEU A 301 -5.30 -5.77 17.64
N GLN A 302 -5.90 -6.94 17.45
CA GLN A 302 -6.49 -7.69 18.56
C GLN A 302 -5.48 -8.69 19.13
N ALA A 303 -4.84 -9.46 18.26
CA ALA A 303 -3.77 -10.38 18.64
C ALA A 303 -2.84 -10.62 17.45
N CYS A 304 -1.55 -10.82 17.67
CA CYS A 304 -0.58 -11.17 16.64
C CYS A 304 -0.21 -12.65 16.74
N TRP A 305 0.00 -13.31 15.60
CA TRP A 305 0.61 -14.63 15.56
C TRP A 305 2.12 -14.47 15.61
N GLN A 306 2.74 -14.97 16.68
CA GLN A 306 4.17 -14.82 16.94
C GLN A 306 4.87 -16.16 16.74
N ILE A 307 5.88 -16.20 15.88
CA ILE A 307 6.60 -17.41 15.48
C ILE A 307 8.04 -17.30 16.01
N PRO A 308 8.58 -18.31 16.72
CA PRO A 308 10.01 -18.37 17.05
C PRO A 308 10.88 -18.22 15.80
N ASN A 309 11.88 -17.34 15.83
CA ASN A 309 12.61 -16.96 14.63
C ASN A 309 13.37 -18.15 13.99
N GLU A 310 13.74 -19.16 14.78
CA GLU A 310 14.38 -20.40 14.33
C GLU A 310 13.46 -21.32 13.51
N GLU A 311 12.15 -21.13 13.58
CA GLU A 311 11.18 -21.93 12.82
C GLU A 311 11.21 -21.59 11.33
N GLU A 312 11.20 -22.62 10.49
CA GLU A 312 11.14 -22.47 9.02
C GLU A 312 9.74 -22.08 8.53
N THR A 313 8.69 -22.45 9.28
CA THR A 313 7.29 -22.28 8.90
C THR A 313 6.49 -21.54 9.98
N ALA A 314 5.23 -21.23 9.73
CA ALA A 314 4.37 -20.53 10.68
C ALA A 314 3.52 -21.46 11.56
N ILE A 315 3.70 -22.79 11.45
CA ILE A 315 2.92 -23.78 12.18
C ILE A 315 3.09 -23.62 13.70
N ASN A 316 4.33 -23.44 14.16
CA ASN A 316 4.70 -23.42 15.58
C ASN A 316 4.69 -21.99 16.17
N GLY A 317 3.65 -21.21 15.87
CA GLY A 317 3.44 -19.90 16.49
C GLY A 317 2.39 -19.93 17.61
N ASN A 318 2.17 -18.78 18.23
CA ASN A 318 1.09 -18.59 19.21
C ASN A 318 0.40 -17.23 19.02
N TRP A 319 -0.90 -17.19 19.30
CA TRP A 319 -1.64 -15.93 19.38
C TRP A 319 -1.30 -15.18 20.67
N VAL A 320 -0.86 -13.93 20.53
CA VAL A 320 -0.58 -13.03 21.66
C VAL A 320 -1.42 -11.78 21.50
N GLU A 321 -2.24 -11.48 22.50
CA GLU A 321 -3.05 -10.25 22.52
C GLU A 321 -2.18 -9.00 22.55
N VAL A 322 -2.65 -7.95 21.88
CA VAL A 322 -1.95 -6.67 21.79
C VAL A 322 -2.89 -5.52 22.13
N PRO A 323 -2.38 -4.37 22.60
CA PRO A 323 -3.19 -3.24 23.05
C PRO A 323 -3.70 -2.38 21.87
N GLY A 324 -4.25 -3.01 20.83
CA GLY A 324 -4.73 -2.27 19.66
C GLY A 324 -5.98 -1.45 19.93
N ARG A 325 -6.80 -1.79 20.94
CA ARG A 325 -7.92 -0.94 21.38
C ARG A 325 -7.42 0.36 21.98
N GLU A 326 -6.41 0.29 22.83
CA GLU A 326 -5.76 1.44 23.45
C GLU A 326 -5.09 2.31 22.38
N MET A 327 -4.38 1.67 21.45
CA MET A 327 -3.74 2.35 20.32
C MET A 327 -4.76 3.11 19.46
N LEU A 328 -5.84 2.44 19.02
CA LEU A 328 -6.91 3.08 18.25
C LEU A 328 -7.61 4.17 19.05
N THR A 329 -7.84 3.98 20.35
CA THR A 329 -8.43 5.01 21.22
C THR A 329 -7.57 6.28 21.19
N GLU A 330 -6.25 6.11 21.32
CA GLU A 330 -5.30 7.22 21.32
C GLU A 330 -5.20 7.91 19.95
N LEU A 331 -5.25 7.17 18.84
CA LEU A 331 -5.30 7.74 17.50
C LEU A 331 -6.58 8.54 17.27
N PHE A 332 -7.75 7.96 17.56
CA PHE A 332 -9.03 8.65 17.40
C PHE A 332 -9.18 9.85 18.35
N ALA A 333 -8.43 9.89 19.46
CA ALA A 333 -8.33 11.09 20.30
C ALA A 333 -7.39 12.16 19.71
N SER A 334 -6.35 11.75 18.98
CA SER A 334 -5.30 12.64 18.44
C SER A 334 -5.69 13.28 17.11
N PHE A 335 -6.48 12.60 16.28
CA PHE A 335 -6.83 13.08 14.93
C PHE A 335 -8.30 13.51 14.82
N LYS A 336 -8.52 14.68 14.19
CA LYS A 336 -9.87 15.17 13.86
C LYS A 336 -10.53 14.40 12.72
N HIS A 337 -9.72 13.76 11.88
CA HIS A 337 -10.16 12.98 10.74
C HIS A 337 -9.27 11.74 10.60
N LEU A 338 -9.89 10.57 10.61
CA LEU A 338 -9.17 9.29 10.52
C LEU A 338 -9.98 8.32 9.63
N PRO A 339 -9.74 8.33 8.30
CA PRO A 339 -10.55 7.63 7.31
C PRO A 339 -10.11 6.17 7.10
N LEU A 340 -10.18 5.36 8.17
CA LEU A 340 -9.65 4.00 8.15
C LEU A 340 -10.64 2.97 7.58
N VAL A 341 -10.08 1.99 6.89
CA VAL A 341 -10.75 0.75 6.47
C VAL A 341 -10.00 -0.41 7.11
N ALA A 342 -10.72 -1.31 7.77
CA ALA A 342 -10.13 -2.52 8.33
C ALA A 342 -10.07 -3.62 7.26
N GLU A 343 -8.88 -4.10 6.97
CA GLU A 343 -8.69 -5.38 6.29
C GLU A 343 -9.01 -6.50 7.27
N ASP A 344 -10.18 -7.13 7.10
CA ASP A 344 -10.71 -8.18 7.98
C ASP A 344 -11.01 -9.48 7.22
N LEU A 345 -10.08 -9.91 6.35
CA LEU A 345 -10.16 -11.18 5.65
C LEU A 345 -9.52 -12.33 6.47
N GLY A 346 -9.78 -13.56 6.04
CA GLY A 346 -9.33 -14.77 6.72
C GLY A 346 -10.21 -15.17 7.91
N VAL A 347 -9.66 -15.97 8.83
CA VAL A 347 -10.39 -16.42 10.02
C VAL A 347 -10.45 -15.29 11.05
N ILE A 348 -11.59 -14.61 11.11
CA ILE A 348 -11.85 -13.50 12.03
C ILE A 348 -12.62 -13.98 13.26
N THR A 349 -12.11 -13.67 14.45
CA THR A 349 -12.72 -14.00 15.74
C THR A 349 -13.67 -12.89 16.21
N GLU A 350 -14.62 -13.20 17.09
CA GLU A 350 -15.55 -12.20 17.64
C GLU A 350 -14.83 -10.98 18.28
N PRO A 351 -13.72 -11.13 19.02
CA PRO A 351 -12.97 -9.97 19.53
C PRO A 351 -12.47 -9.00 18.44
N VAL A 352 -12.09 -9.50 17.26
CA VAL A 352 -11.70 -8.64 16.13
C VAL A 352 -12.91 -7.89 15.58
N ILE A 353 -14.07 -8.58 15.46
CA ILE A 353 -15.33 -7.98 15.03
C ILE A 353 -15.75 -6.87 16.02
N GLU A 354 -15.66 -7.13 17.32
CA GLU A 354 -15.96 -6.16 18.38
C GLU A 354 -15.01 -4.95 18.35
N LEU A 355 -13.72 -5.18 18.11
CA LEU A 355 -12.74 -4.10 17.95
C LEU A 355 -13.10 -3.20 16.77
N LYS A 356 -13.35 -3.79 15.60
CA LYS A 356 -13.77 -3.07 14.38
C LYS A 356 -15.04 -2.25 14.62
N LYS A 357 -16.07 -2.86 15.22
CA LYS A 357 -17.34 -2.21 15.54
C LYS A 357 -17.17 -1.05 16.53
N ALA A 358 -16.30 -1.20 17.54
CA ALA A 358 -16.08 -0.17 18.55
C ALA A 358 -15.55 1.16 17.98
N PHE A 359 -14.84 1.09 16.86
CA PHE A 359 -14.30 2.25 16.14
C PHE A 359 -15.07 2.58 14.84
N ASN A 360 -16.22 1.92 14.61
CA ASN A 360 -17.06 2.09 13.42
C ASN A 360 -16.29 1.97 12.09
N LEU A 361 -15.38 1.00 12.02
CA LEU A 361 -14.53 0.78 10.86
C LEU A 361 -15.24 -0.10 9.82
N PRO A 362 -15.25 0.29 8.53
CA PRO A 362 -15.74 -0.56 7.46
C PRO A 362 -14.82 -1.77 7.26
N GLY A 363 -15.40 -2.91 6.91
CA GLY A 363 -14.67 -4.14 6.56
C GLY A 363 -14.68 -4.44 5.06
N MET A 364 -14.03 -5.52 4.67
CA MET A 364 -13.83 -5.95 3.28
C MET A 364 -14.58 -7.25 2.98
N LYS A 365 -15.17 -7.32 1.80
CA LYS A 365 -15.83 -8.50 1.22
C LYS A 365 -15.21 -8.79 -0.14
N VAL A 366 -14.72 -10.01 -0.35
CA VAL A 366 -14.06 -10.40 -1.61
C VAL A 366 -14.87 -11.52 -2.24
N LEU A 367 -15.49 -11.25 -3.39
CA LEU A 367 -16.44 -12.19 -4.00
C LEU A 367 -15.79 -13.51 -4.44
N GLN A 368 -14.50 -13.52 -4.80
CA GLN A 368 -13.79 -14.78 -5.09
C GLN A 368 -13.79 -15.76 -3.92
N PHE A 369 -14.04 -15.31 -2.68
CA PHE A 369 -14.16 -16.16 -1.50
C PHE A 369 -15.61 -16.58 -1.18
N ALA A 370 -16.61 -16.12 -1.95
CA ALA A 370 -18.01 -16.26 -1.58
C ALA A 370 -18.65 -17.61 -1.96
N PHE A 371 -18.08 -18.31 -2.94
CA PHE A 371 -18.76 -19.42 -3.63
C PHE A 371 -18.19 -20.79 -3.23
N ASP A 372 -18.10 -21.04 -1.92
CA ASP A 372 -17.68 -22.34 -1.34
C ASP A 372 -18.87 -23.31 -1.15
N GLY A 373 -20.11 -22.84 -1.28
CA GLY A 373 -21.34 -23.61 -1.06
C GLY A 373 -22.01 -23.37 0.31
N ASN A 374 -21.42 -22.56 1.18
CA ASN A 374 -21.98 -22.18 2.46
C ASN A 374 -22.80 -20.88 2.35
N ASN A 375 -24.12 -20.96 2.52
CA ASN A 375 -25.00 -19.79 2.48
C ASN A 375 -24.72 -18.75 3.59
N HIS A 376 -23.99 -19.11 4.64
CA HIS A 376 -23.56 -18.17 5.69
C HIS A 376 -22.20 -17.53 5.39
N ASN A 377 -21.58 -17.81 4.24
CA ASN A 377 -20.31 -17.21 3.88
C ASN A 377 -20.46 -15.68 3.84
N PRO A 378 -19.65 -14.93 4.62
CA PRO A 378 -19.82 -13.50 4.79
C PRO A 378 -19.53 -12.70 3.52
N HIS A 379 -18.88 -13.30 2.52
CA HIS A 379 -18.56 -12.68 1.23
C HIS A 379 -19.68 -12.82 0.20
N LEU A 380 -20.77 -13.51 0.52
CA LEU A 380 -21.96 -13.56 -0.34
C LEU A 380 -22.73 -12.23 -0.27
N PRO A 381 -23.16 -11.65 -1.42
CA PRO A 381 -23.83 -10.36 -1.45
C PRO A 381 -25.04 -10.17 -0.52
N HIS A 382 -25.81 -11.23 -0.24
CA HIS A 382 -26.96 -11.13 0.68
C HIS A 382 -26.56 -11.07 2.17
N ASN A 383 -25.30 -11.36 2.50
CA ASN A 383 -24.71 -11.23 3.83
C ASN A 383 -23.92 -9.93 4.03
N HIS A 384 -23.82 -9.09 2.98
CA HIS A 384 -23.14 -7.80 3.07
C HIS A 384 -23.96 -6.77 3.86
N ALA A 385 -23.26 -5.84 4.51
CA ALA A 385 -23.82 -4.67 5.16
C ALA A 385 -23.50 -3.38 4.37
N HIS A 386 -24.24 -2.30 4.65
CA HIS A 386 -24.01 -1.00 4.03
C HIS A 386 -22.62 -0.42 4.34
N ASP A 387 -22.08 -0.69 5.52
CA ASP A 387 -20.76 -0.25 5.95
C ASP A 387 -19.61 -1.11 5.38
N ASP A 388 -19.90 -2.13 4.59
CA ASP A 388 -18.85 -2.95 3.97
C ASP A 388 -18.33 -2.32 2.68
N MET A 389 -17.12 -2.74 2.33
CA MET A 389 -16.52 -2.58 1.01
C MET A 389 -16.51 -3.92 0.28
N VAL A 390 -16.84 -3.93 -1.00
CA VAL A 390 -16.84 -5.14 -1.82
C VAL A 390 -15.78 -5.07 -2.92
N TYR A 391 -15.12 -6.18 -3.15
CA TYR A 391 -14.14 -6.41 -4.19
C TYR A 391 -14.55 -7.64 -4.98
N THR A 392 -14.22 -7.69 -6.27
CA THR A 392 -14.20 -8.96 -7.01
C THR A 392 -13.05 -9.82 -6.48
N GLY A 393 -11.83 -9.28 -6.57
CA GLY A 393 -10.58 -9.77 -5.98
C GLY A 393 -9.72 -8.60 -5.49
N THR A 394 -8.69 -8.89 -4.71
CA THR A 394 -7.65 -7.93 -4.31
C THR A 394 -6.40 -8.10 -5.19
N HIS A 395 -5.26 -7.49 -4.80
CA HIS A 395 -3.98 -7.67 -5.48
C HIS A 395 -3.33 -9.05 -5.20
N ASP A 396 -3.72 -9.72 -4.11
CA ASP A 396 -3.24 -11.07 -3.75
C ASP A 396 -4.04 -12.18 -4.42
N ASN A 397 -5.22 -11.84 -4.95
CA ASN A 397 -6.07 -12.75 -5.68
C ASN A 397 -5.61 -12.87 -7.14
N ASP A 398 -5.98 -13.97 -7.78
CA ASP A 398 -5.94 -14.01 -9.24
C ASP A 398 -6.96 -13.00 -9.82
N THR A 399 -6.77 -12.63 -11.08
CA THR A 399 -7.80 -11.97 -11.87
C THR A 399 -9.10 -12.76 -11.82
N THR A 400 -10.24 -12.09 -11.91
CA THR A 400 -11.53 -12.79 -11.87
C THR A 400 -11.68 -13.74 -13.06
N LEU A 401 -11.12 -13.41 -14.22
CA LEU A 401 -11.14 -14.32 -15.37
C LEU A 401 -10.26 -15.56 -15.11
N GLY A 402 -9.06 -15.38 -14.57
CA GLY A 402 -8.16 -16.47 -14.16
C GLY A 402 -8.81 -17.38 -13.13
N TRP A 403 -9.38 -16.81 -12.06
CA TRP A 403 -10.11 -17.55 -11.02
C TRP A 403 -11.29 -18.37 -11.58
N ILE A 404 -12.02 -17.84 -12.57
CA ILE A 404 -13.12 -18.59 -13.21
C ILE A 404 -12.57 -19.77 -14.02
N ASN A 405 -11.44 -19.59 -14.70
CA ASN A 405 -10.81 -20.62 -15.54
C ASN A 405 -10.19 -21.75 -14.71
N ASP A 406 -9.69 -21.45 -13.52
CA ASP A 406 -9.01 -22.43 -12.66
C ASP A 406 -9.98 -23.40 -11.95
N GLU A 407 -11.28 -23.07 -11.93
CA GLU A 407 -12.36 -23.89 -11.36
C GLU A 407 -12.15 -24.34 -9.88
N HIS A 408 -11.30 -23.65 -9.11
CA HIS A 408 -11.06 -23.88 -7.68
C HIS A 408 -12.19 -23.39 -6.75
N TYR A 409 -13.41 -23.21 -7.27
CA TYR A 409 -14.59 -22.75 -6.55
C TYR A 409 -15.79 -23.65 -6.85
N ASN A 410 -16.86 -23.52 -6.07
CA ASN A 410 -18.08 -24.28 -6.31
C ASN A 410 -18.87 -23.66 -7.48
N LYS A 411 -18.48 -23.99 -8.72
CA LYS A 411 -19.08 -23.45 -9.96
C LYS A 411 -20.59 -23.63 -10.04
N ARG A 412 -21.10 -24.81 -9.67
CA ARG A 412 -22.55 -25.07 -9.64
C ARG A 412 -23.27 -24.14 -8.66
N TYR A 413 -22.67 -23.88 -7.51
CA TYR A 413 -23.22 -22.95 -6.53
C TYR A 413 -23.18 -21.51 -7.04
N PHE A 414 -22.06 -21.07 -7.63
CA PHE A 414 -21.94 -19.76 -8.27
C PHE A 414 -23.01 -19.53 -9.34
N GLU A 415 -23.16 -20.45 -10.30
CA GLU A 415 -24.17 -20.37 -11.37
C GLU A 415 -25.60 -20.37 -10.83
N GLY A 416 -25.86 -21.19 -9.80
CA GLY A 416 -27.14 -21.17 -9.09
C GLY A 416 -27.40 -19.84 -8.38
N TYR A 417 -26.37 -19.22 -7.80
CA TYR A 417 -26.46 -17.93 -7.12
C TYR A 417 -26.76 -16.78 -8.07
N ILE A 418 -26.07 -16.73 -9.23
CA ILE A 418 -26.33 -15.70 -10.25
C ILE A 418 -27.56 -16.00 -11.11
N GLY A 419 -28.10 -17.23 -11.04
CA GLY A 419 -29.24 -17.68 -11.84
C GLY A 419 -28.93 -17.79 -13.34
N LEU A 420 -27.64 -17.95 -13.70
CA LEU A 420 -27.16 -18.00 -15.08
C LEU A 420 -26.12 -19.12 -15.22
N SER A 421 -26.23 -19.91 -16.27
CA SER A 421 -25.15 -20.79 -16.71
C SER A 421 -24.15 -19.96 -17.54
N SER A 422 -22.90 -19.90 -17.10
CA SER A 422 -21.88 -19.09 -17.78
C SER A 422 -21.43 -19.81 -19.05
N GLN A 423 -21.64 -19.22 -20.22
CA GLN A 423 -21.24 -19.84 -21.50
C GLN A 423 -19.76 -19.62 -21.83
N SER A 424 -19.12 -18.65 -21.16
CA SER A 424 -17.69 -18.38 -21.24
C SER A 424 -17.18 -17.79 -19.92
N ALA A 425 -15.86 -17.85 -19.71
CA ALA A 425 -15.23 -17.25 -18.54
C ALA A 425 -15.44 -15.72 -18.48
N GLU A 426 -15.41 -15.03 -19.64
CA GLU A 426 -15.71 -13.60 -19.72
C GLU A 426 -17.13 -13.27 -19.25
N GLN A 427 -18.13 -14.11 -19.58
CA GLN A 427 -19.50 -13.94 -19.09
C GLN A 427 -19.57 -14.11 -17.57
N GLY A 428 -18.87 -15.10 -17.02
CA GLY A 428 -18.76 -15.28 -15.58
C GLY A 428 -18.09 -14.08 -14.91
N ALA A 429 -17.00 -13.56 -15.47
CA ALA A 429 -16.27 -12.41 -14.92
C ALA A 429 -17.13 -11.15 -14.94
N CYS A 430 -17.85 -10.91 -16.04
CA CYS A 430 -18.85 -9.85 -16.11
C CYS A 430 -19.96 -10.00 -15.07
N SER A 431 -20.38 -11.24 -14.77
CA SER A 431 -21.40 -11.51 -13.75
C SER A 431 -20.88 -11.23 -12.36
N MET A 432 -19.61 -11.58 -12.07
CA MET A 432 -18.93 -11.23 -10.82
C MET A 432 -18.84 -9.72 -10.61
N ILE A 433 -18.43 -8.98 -11.66
CA ILE A 433 -18.37 -7.51 -11.62
C ILE A 433 -19.75 -6.91 -11.36
N ARG A 434 -20.79 -7.44 -12.02
CA ARG A 434 -22.18 -6.99 -11.80
C ARG A 434 -22.64 -7.26 -10.38
N LEU A 435 -22.32 -8.44 -9.81
CA LEU A 435 -22.62 -8.77 -8.42
C LEU A 435 -22.00 -7.75 -7.46
N ALA A 436 -20.70 -7.46 -7.61
CA ALA A 436 -19.99 -6.48 -6.79
C ALA A 436 -20.66 -5.09 -6.89
N MET A 437 -20.92 -4.64 -8.11
CA MET A 437 -21.59 -3.36 -8.38
C MET A 437 -23.01 -3.32 -7.81
N SER A 438 -23.75 -4.43 -7.77
CA SER A 438 -25.10 -4.49 -7.21
C SER A 438 -25.17 -4.59 -5.67
N SER A 439 -24.04 -4.90 -5.01
CA SER A 439 -23.97 -5.05 -3.54
C SER A 439 -24.51 -3.83 -2.77
N VAL A 440 -25.03 -4.05 -1.56
CA VAL A 440 -25.42 -2.98 -0.61
C VAL A 440 -24.24 -2.18 -0.05
N SER A 441 -23.03 -2.73 -0.13
CA SER A 441 -21.75 -2.12 0.26
C SER A 441 -21.58 -0.70 -0.30
N PHE A 442 -21.16 0.24 0.55
CA PHE A 442 -20.98 1.65 0.17
C PHE A 442 -19.86 1.85 -0.86
N LEU A 443 -18.85 0.99 -0.90
CA LEU A 443 -17.78 1.09 -1.89
C LEU A 443 -17.56 -0.26 -2.58
N CYS A 444 -17.62 -0.25 -3.90
CA CYS A 444 -17.25 -1.37 -4.76
C CYS A 444 -15.91 -1.04 -5.43
N VAL A 445 -14.87 -1.82 -5.20
CA VAL A 445 -13.57 -1.65 -5.85
C VAL A 445 -13.31 -2.81 -6.79
N LEU A 446 -12.91 -2.50 -8.02
CA LEU A 446 -12.56 -3.48 -9.03
C LEU A 446 -11.07 -3.36 -9.39
N PRO A 447 -10.28 -4.45 -9.41
CA PRO A 447 -8.95 -4.44 -10.01
C PRO A 447 -9.01 -4.02 -11.49
N MET A 448 -8.03 -3.23 -11.94
CA MET A 448 -7.95 -2.82 -13.35
C MET A 448 -7.89 -4.03 -14.31
N GLN A 449 -7.29 -5.14 -13.88
CA GLN A 449 -7.27 -6.39 -14.63
C GLN A 449 -8.68 -6.90 -14.96
N ASP A 450 -9.63 -6.75 -14.04
CA ASP A 450 -11.02 -7.19 -14.24
C ASP A 450 -11.78 -6.26 -15.18
N LEU A 451 -11.48 -4.96 -15.16
CA LEU A 451 -11.98 -3.99 -16.14
C LEU A 451 -11.53 -4.35 -17.57
N LEU A 452 -10.33 -4.90 -17.69
CA LEU A 452 -9.70 -5.31 -18.94
C LEU A 452 -10.03 -6.76 -19.34
N LEU A 453 -10.68 -7.53 -18.46
CA LEU A 453 -10.96 -8.96 -18.60
C LEU A 453 -9.68 -9.76 -18.94
N LEU A 454 -8.62 -9.54 -18.17
CA LEU A 454 -7.35 -10.28 -18.32
C LEU A 454 -7.33 -11.54 -17.47
N ASP A 455 -6.56 -12.54 -17.91
CA ASP A 455 -6.37 -13.83 -17.23
C ASP A 455 -5.23 -13.79 -16.19
N THR A 456 -4.87 -14.97 -15.67
CA THR A 456 -3.82 -15.17 -14.65
C THR A 456 -2.46 -14.56 -15.00
N SER A 457 -2.14 -14.36 -16.28
CA SER A 457 -0.90 -13.67 -16.67
C SER A 457 -0.83 -12.22 -16.18
N ALA A 458 -1.97 -11.63 -15.80
CA ALA A 458 -2.08 -10.27 -15.28
C ALA A 458 -2.17 -10.20 -13.74
N ARG A 459 -2.07 -11.33 -13.03
CA ARG A 459 -2.08 -11.37 -11.56
C ARG A 459 -0.98 -10.47 -10.99
N MET A 460 -1.34 -9.65 -9.98
CA MET A 460 -0.39 -8.70 -9.38
C MET A 460 0.57 -9.39 -8.40
N ASN A 461 0.05 -10.25 -7.53
CA ASN A 461 0.84 -10.98 -6.56
C ASN A 461 0.28 -12.39 -6.34
N THR A 462 1.19 -13.35 -6.13
CA THR A 462 0.86 -14.68 -5.61
C THR A 462 1.47 -14.80 -4.20
N PRO A 463 0.65 -14.77 -3.13
CA PRO A 463 1.15 -14.94 -1.77
C PRO A 463 1.99 -16.22 -1.61
N GLY A 464 3.07 -16.12 -0.82
CA GLY A 464 3.98 -17.24 -0.59
C GLY A 464 5.06 -17.45 -1.66
N THR A 465 5.09 -16.65 -2.74
CA THR A 465 6.16 -16.70 -3.75
C THR A 465 7.08 -15.47 -3.67
N ALA A 466 8.34 -15.66 -4.06
CA ALA A 466 9.38 -14.61 -3.98
C ALA A 466 9.71 -13.95 -5.34
N SER A 467 9.13 -14.42 -6.44
CA SER A 467 9.46 -13.97 -7.80
C SER A 467 8.20 -13.79 -8.66
N ASN A 468 8.33 -12.98 -9.71
CA ASN A 468 7.26 -12.66 -10.67
C ASN A 468 6.03 -11.94 -10.10
N ASN A 469 6.19 -11.26 -8.96
CA ASN A 469 5.15 -10.41 -8.38
C ASN A 469 5.40 -8.94 -8.71
N TRP A 470 4.37 -8.10 -8.56
CA TRP A 470 4.40 -6.63 -8.59
C TRP A 470 4.81 -5.99 -9.92
N GLN A 471 4.85 -6.78 -10.99
CA GLN A 471 5.39 -6.37 -12.30
C GLN A 471 4.32 -6.12 -13.36
N TRP A 472 3.05 -6.43 -13.08
CA TRP A 472 1.99 -6.27 -14.07
C TRP A 472 1.77 -4.78 -14.42
N ARG A 473 1.60 -4.51 -15.72
CA ARG A 473 1.32 -3.19 -16.28
C ARG A 473 0.29 -3.32 -17.40
N PHE A 474 -0.57 -2.33 -17.56
CA PHE A 474 -1.52 -2.30 -18.68
C PHE A 474 -1.08 -1.33 -19.77
N GLN A 475 -1.73 -1.43 -20.93
CA GLN A 475 -1.65 -0.51 -22.06
C GLN A 475 -3.04 0.02 -22.39
N TRP A 476 -3.15 1.31 -22.75
CA TRP A 476 -4.44 1.93 -23.03
C TRP A 476 -5.23 1.26 -24.16
N GLN A 477 -4.54 0.62 -25.11
CA GLN A 477 -5.15 -0.15 -26.20
C GLN A 477 -5.94 -1.37 -25.71
N GLN A 478 -5.67 -1.86 -24.49
CA GLN A 478 -6.42 -2.95 -23.88
C GLN A 478 -7.79 -2.48 -23.35
N VAL A 479 -7.98 -1.18 -23.12
CA VAL A 479 -9.25 -0.63 -22.63
C VAL A 479 -10.29 -0.68 -23.73
N LYS A 480 -11.26 -1.59 -23.59
CA LYS A 480 -12.38 -1.76 -24.54
C LYS A 480 -13.50 -0.75 -24.24
N PRO A 481 -13.87 0.15 -25.17
CA PRO A 481 -14.92 1.16 -24.94
C PRO A 481 -16.26 0.54 -24.50
N GLU A 482 -16.68 -0.56 -25.15
CA GLU A 482 -17.90 -1.29 -24.84
C GLU A 482 -17.99 -1.78 -23.38
N MET A 483 -16.86 -2.21 -22.80
CA MET A 483 -16.79 -2.63 -21.41
C MET A 483 -16.93 -1.43 -20.48
N MET A 484 -16.29 -0.31 -20.80
CA MET A 484 -16.37 0.90 -19.98
C MET A 484 -17.76 1.54 -20.00
N GLU A 485 -18.45 1.51 -21.14
CA GLU A 485 -19.85 1.94 -21.26
C GLU A 485 -20.78 1.06 -20.40
N LYS A 486 -20.56 -0.26 -20.41
CA LYS A 486 -21.30 -1.21 -19.57
C LYS A 486 -21.07 -0.93 -18.08
N LEU A 487 -19.83 -0.68 -17.66
CA LEU A 487 -19.52 -0.34 -16.26
C LEU A 487 -20.15 1.00 -15.86
N SER A 488 -20.08 2.01 -16.72
CA SER A 488 -20.74 3.30 -16.50
C SER A 488 -22.26 3.15 -16.37
N HIS A 489 -22.85 2.25 -17.16
CA HIS A 489 -24.26 1.90 -17.02
C HIS A 489 -24.54 1.23 -15.65
N PHE A 490 -23.69 0.31 -15.18
CA PHE A 490 -23.83 -0.29 -13.85
C PHE A 490 -23.67 0.73 -12.73
N ILE A 491 -22.73 1.66 -12.82
CA ILE A 491 -22.55 2.75 -11.86
C ILE A 491 -23.85 3.56 -11.74
N ARG A 492 -24.44 3.97 -12.87
CA ARG A 492 -25.76 4.66 -12.87
C ARG A 492 -26.90 3.80 -12.33
N LEU A 493 -26.98 2.55 -12.79
CA LEU A 493 -28.06 1.62 -12.44
C LEU A 493 -28.09 1.31 -10.94
N TYR A 494 -26.92 1.09 -10.33
CA TYR A 494 -26.78 0.74 -8.91
C TYR A 494 -26.47 1.93 -8.00
N GLN A 495 -26.59 3.15 -8.54
CA GLN A 495 -26.40 4.43 -7.86
C GLN A 495 -25.07 4.47 -7.11
N ARG A 496 -23.98 4.34 -7.86
CA ARG A 496 -22.59 4.46 -7.38
C ARG A 496 -21.90 5.69 -7.94
#